data_AF-A0A8J2LVL0-F1
#
_entry.id   AF-A0A8J2LVL0-F1
#
_cell.length_a   1.000
_cell.length_b   1.000
_cell.length_c   1.000
_cell.angle_alpha   90.00
_cell.angle_beta   90.00
_cell.angle_gamma   90.00
#
_symmetry.space_group_name_H-M   'P 1'
#
loop_
_entity.id
_entity.type
_entity.pdbx_description
1 polymer ?
#
loop_
_entity_poly.entity_id
_entity_poly.type
_entity_poly.pdbx_seq_one_letter_code
_entity_poly.pdbx_strand_id
1 'polypeptide(L)'
;MTRPFYTFTCRHFFHKDCLESEMKSHWTQQEQEKYSNLVEKERLLQKQLEKSTSSNWTPKKINDFQQELKHVRNEINDTIAGDCILCGIAMINSIDKPFFEEDEYEREMQTW
;
A
#
# COMPACT_ATOMS: atom_id res chain seq x y z
N MET A 1 9.64 19.98 0.30
CA MET A 1 9.45 18.54 0.55
C MET A 1 8.69 17.96 -0.62
N THR A 2 9.20 16.89 -1.25
CA THR A 2 8.52 16.22 -2.37
C THR A 2 7.60 15.13 -1.81
N ARG A 3 6.28 15.23 -2.04
CA ARG A 3 5.34 14.18 -1.67
C ARG A 3 5.33 13.11 -2.78
N PRO A 4 5.64 11.84 -2.48
CA PRO A 4 5.66 10.79 -3.49
C PRO A 4 4.23 10.50 -4.00
N PHE A 5 4.14 10.11 -5.27
CA PHE A 5 2.88 9.78 -5.95
C PHE A 5 3.06 8.57 -6.87
N TYR A 6 1.96 7.87 -7.14
CA TYR A 6 1.88 6.79 -8.11
C TYR A 6 1.27 7.30 -9.41
N THR A 7 1.72 6.72 -10.53
CA THR A 7 1.23 7.02 -11.88
C THR A 7 0.75 5.72 -12.52
N PHE A 8 -0.51 5.69 -12.96
CA PHE A 8 -1.08 4.52 -13.62
C PHE A 8 -1.12 4.70 -15.14
N THR A 9 -1.12 3.60 -15.89
CA THR A 9 -1.22 3.62 -17.37
C THR A 9 -2.55 4.18 -17.87
N CYS A 10 -3.60 4.10 -17.05
CA CYS A 10 -4.89 4.76 -17.27
C CYS A 10 -4.88 6.29 -17.07
N ARG A 11 -3.70 6.88 -16.76
CA ARG A 11 -3.48 8.31 -16.50
C ARG A 11 -4.12 8.85 -15.23
N HIS A 12 -4.41 7.99 -14.25
CA HIS A 12 -4.72 8.44 -12.89
C HIS A 12 -3.46 8.58 -12.05
N PHE A 13 -3.49 9.53 -11.13
CA PHE A 13 -2.38 9.94 -10.27
C PHE A 13 -2.87 10.07 -8.85
N PHE A 14 -2.11 9.50 -7.90
CA PHE A 14 -2.48 9.55 -6.49
C PHE A 14 -1.25 9.78 -5.63
N HIS A 15 -1.39 10.59 -4.58
CA HIS A 15 -0.36 10.62 -3.55
C HIS A 15 -0.24 9.24 -2.90
N LYS A 16 0.98 8.85 -2.53
CA LYS A 16 1.27 7.55 -1.92
C LYS A 16 0.38 7.26 -0.70
N ASP A 17 0.29 8.21 0.21
CA ASP A 17 -0.49 8.11 1.45
C ASP A 17 -2.01 8.11 1.21
N CYS A 18 -2.50 8.91 0.26
CA CYS A 18 -3.93 8.88 -0.11
C CYS A 18 -4.30 7.52 -0.70
N LEU A 19 -3.50 7.00 -1.65
CA LEU A 19 -3.77 5.72 -2.28
C LEU A 19 -3.68 4.57 -1.28
N GLU A 20 -2.69 4.57 -0.39
CA GLU A 20 -2.56 3.56 0.67
C GLU A 20 -3.76 3.56 1.62
N SER A 21 -4.28 4.73 1.97
CA SER A 21 -5.45 4.83 2.84
C SER A 21 -6.69 4.22 2.18
N GLU A 22 -6.94 4.56 0.92
CA GLU A 22 -8.08 4.03 0.17
C GLU A 22 -7.93 2.53 -0.07
N MET A 23 -6.77 2.04 -0.55
CA MET A 23 -6.59 0.62 -0.84
C MET A 23 -6.79 -0.27 0.38
N LYS A 24 -6.42 0.19 1.58
CA LYS A 24 -6.61 -0.57 2.83
C LYS A 24 -8.08 -0.90 3.13
N SER A 25 -9.03 -0.06 2.73
CA SER A 25 -10.45 -0.33 2.95
C SER A 25 -10.99 -1.44 2.03
N HIS A 26 -10.32 -1.68 0.90
CA HIS A 26 -10.68 -2.71 -0.08
C HIS A 26 -9.95 -4.03 0.12
N TRP A 27 -8.87 -4.06 0.91
CA TRP A 27 -8.10 -5.26 1.19
C TRP A 27 -8.77 -6.18 2.21
N THR A 28 -8.63 -7.47 1.97
CA THR A 28 -8.90 -8.51 2.96
C THR A 28 -7.97 -8.37 4.17
N GLN A 29 -8.37 -8.96 5.31
CA GLN A 29 -7.52 -8.97 6.50
C GLN A 29 -6.12 -9.56 6.23
N GLN A 30 -6.04 -10.62 5.42
CA GLN A 30 -4.77 -11.26 5.06
C GLN A 30 -3.86 -10.32 4.26
N GLU A 31 -4.41 -9.54 3.34
CA GLU A 31 -3.66 -8.56 2.56
C GLU A 31 -3.17 -7.40 3.42
N GLN A 32 -3.99 -6.91 4.36
CA GLN A 32 -3.60 -5.88 5.32
C GLN A 32 -2.45 -6.36 6.22
N GLU A 33 -2.53 -7.59 6.73
CA GLU A 33 -1.48 -8.20 7.54
C GLU A 33 -0.19 -8.37 6.73
N LYS A 34 -0.28 -8.88 5.50
CA LYS A 34 0.87 -9.00 4.58
C LYS A 34 1.53 -7.64 4.35
N TYR A 35 0.74 -6.61 4.04
CA TYR A 35 1.23 -5.25 3.85
C TYR A 35 1.96 -4.71 5.08
N SER A 36 1.36 -4.87 6.26
CA SER A 36 1.96 -4.44 7.53
C SER A 36 3.32 -5.11 7.77
N ASN A 37 3.41 -6.41 7.52
CA ASN A 37 4.66 -7.17 7.63
C ASN A 37 5.73 -6.68 6.65
N LEU A 38 5.35 -6.36 5.41
CA LEU A 38 6.27 -5.81 4.41
C LEU A 38 6.80 -4.43 4.81
N VAL A 39 5.93 -3.54 5.30
CA VAL A 39 6.32 -2.19 5.78
C VAL A 39 7.26 -2.28 6.97
N GLU A 40 6.98 -3.17 7.93
CA GLU A 40 7.87 -3.38 9.07
C GLU A 40 9.21 -3.96 8.62
N LYS A 41 9.21 -4.92 7.69
CA LYS A 41 10.43 -5.48 7.11
C LYS A 41 11.25 -4.41 6.40
N GLU A 42 10.62 -3.52 5.62
CA GLU A 42 11.29 -2.39 4.97
C GLU A 42 11.99 -1.49 6.00
N ARG A 43 11.27 -1.12 7.06
CA ARG A 43 11.79 -0.27 8.15
C ARG A 43 13.00 -0.90 8.85
N LEU A 44 12.94 -2.20 9.12
CA LEU A 44 14.05 -2.93 9.74
C LEU A 44 15.27 -3.00 8.82
N LEU A 45 15.08 -3.29 7.53
CA LEU A 45 16.16 -3.34 6.54
C LEU A 45 16.82 -1.97 6.37
N GLN A 46 16.04 -0.89 6.29
CA GLN A 46 16.56 0.49 6.23
C GLN A 46 17.42 0.81 7.45
N LYS A 47 16.92 0.53 8.65
CA LYS A 47 17.65 0.76 9.91
C LYS A 47 18.93 -0.05 10.01
N GLN A 48 18.95 -1.28 9.47
CA GLN A 48 20.15 -2.11 9.43
C GLN A 48 21.18 -1.56 8.44
N LEU A 49 20.72 -1.07 7.28
CA LEU A 49 21.60 -0.46 6.28
C LEU A 49 22.20 0.86 6.78
N GLU A 50 21.45 1.68 7.53
CA GLU A 50 21.97 2.88 8.19
C GLU A 50 23.06 2.55 9.23
N LYS A 51 22.95 1.41 9.94
CA LYS A 51 23.99 0.95 10.86
C LYS A 51 25.23 0.41 10.15
N SER A 52 25.13 0.07 8.87
CA SER A 52 26.27 -0.47 8.10
C SER A 52 27.40 0.53 7.95
N THR A 53 27.13 1.85 7.98
CA THR A 53 28.17 2.89 7.92
C THR A 53 29.03 2.99 9.18
N SER A 54 28.57 2.45 10.32
CA SER A 54 29.31 2.41 11.58
C SER A 54 29.91 1.03 11.89
N SER A 55 29.69 0.05 11.01
CA SER A 55 30.05 -1.35 11.21
C SER A 55 31.05 -1.81 10.15
N ASN A 56 31.91 -2.79 10.46
CA ASN A 56 32.82 -3.41 9.47
C ASN A 56 32.07 -4.39 8.54
N TRP A 57 30.99 -3.95 7.90
CA TRP A 57 30.25 -4.77 6.95
C TRP A 57 31.02 -4.94 5.64
N THR A 58 30.99 -6.15 5.08
CA THR A 58 31.58 -6.40 3.77
C THR A 58 30.71 -5.80 2.66
N PRO A 59 31.29 -5.37 1.54
CA PRO A 59 30.53 -4.85 0.40
C PRO A 59 29.45 -5.81 -0.10
N LYS A 60 29.74 -7.12 -0.09
CA LYS A 60 28.79 -8.17 -0.46
C LYS A 60 27.55 -8.15 0.44
N LYS A 61 27.74 -8.09 1.76
CA LYS A 61 26.62 -8.03 2.71
C LYS A 61 25.77 -6.80 2.49
N ILE A 62 26.37 -5.63 2.28
CA ILE A 62 25.65 -4.38 1.99
C ILE A 62 24.79 -4.54 0.73
N ASN A 63 25.34 -5.11 -0.34
CA ASN A 63 24.63 -5.36 -1.58
C ASN A 63 23.43 -6.31 -1.40
N ASP A 64 23.61 -7.40 -0.64
CA ASP A 64 22.53 -8.37 -0.36
C ASP A 64 21.35 -7.68 0.34
N PHE A 65 21.62 -6.85 1.36
CA PHE A 65 20.59 -6.06 2.06
C PHE A 65 19.91 -5.03 1.16
N GLN A 66 20.66 -4.37 0.27
CA GLN A 66 20.09 -3.42 -0.69
C GLN A 66 19.16 -4.11 -1.70
N GLN A 67 19.54 -5.30 -2.17
CA GLN A 67 18.72 -6.10 -3.06
C GLN A 67 17.42 -6.56 -2.37
N GLU A 68 17.52 -7.01 -1.11
CA GLU A 68 16.34 -7.39 -0.33
C GLU A 68 15.41 -6.19 -0.08
N LEU A 69 15.97 -5.03 0.27
CA LEU A 69 15.19 -3.80 0.44
C LEU A 69 14.47 -3.39 -0.84
N LYS A 70 15.14 -3.49 -1.99
CA LYS A 70 14.53 -3.22 -3.30
C LYS A 70 13.39 -4.20 -3.59
N HIS A 71 13.57 -5.48 -3.28
CA HIS A 71 12.53 -6.49 -3.47
C HIS A 71 11.29 -6.21 -2.61
N VAL A 72 11.48 -5.92 -1.32
CA VAL A 72 10.38 -5.57 -0.40
C VAL A 72 9.64 -4.31 -0.87
N ARG A 73 10.35 -3.28 -1.33
CA ARG A 73 9.73 -2.08 -1.89
C ARG A 73 8.91 -2.37 -3.14
N ASN A 74 9.37 -3.26 -4.01
CA ASN A 74 8.60 -3.68 -5.17
C ASN A 74 7.32 -4.41 -4.75
N GLU A 75 7.39 -5.33 -3.78
CA GLU A 75 6.18 -6.01 -3.28
C GLU A 75 5.17 -5.04 -2.65
N ILE A 76 5.66 -4.04 -1.91
CA ILE A 76 4.81 -2.96 -1.36
C ILE A 76 4.13 -2.21 -2.51
N ASN A 77 4.89 -1.81 -3.53
CA ASN A 77 4.36 -1.10 -4.69
C ASN A 77 3.35 -1.94 -5.46
N ASP A 78 3.60 -3.24 -5.67
CA ASP A 78 2.68 -4.14 -6.36
C ASP A 78 1.38 -4.33 -5.56
N THR A 79 1.46 -4.33 -4.22
CA THR A 79 0.30 -4.43 -3.34
C THR A 79 -0.56 -3.15 -3.37
N ILE A 80 0.08 -1.97 -3.38
CA ILE A 80 -0.63 -0.67 -3.38
C ILE A 80 -1.13 -0.28 -4.78
N ALA A 81 -0.27 -0.44 -5.78
CA ALA A 81 -0.43 0.15 -7.11
C ALA A 81 -0.44 -0.90 -8.23
N GLY A 82 -0.71 -2.16 -7.90
CA GLY A 82 -0.91 -3.23 -8.88
C GLY A 82 -2.11 -2.98 -9.80
N ASP A 83 -3.12 -2.27 -9.31
CA ASP A 83 -4.28 -1.85 -10.10
C ASP A 83 -4.81 -0.47 -9.66
N CYS A 84 -5.50 0.23 -10.55
CA CYS A 84 -5.99 1.58 -10.30
C CYS A 84 -7.31 1.56 -9.52
N ILE A 85 -7.38 2.31 -8.42
CA ILE A 85 -8.58 2.42 -7.59
C ILE A 85 -9.81 3.03 -8.29
N LEU A 86 -9.62 3.77 -9.40
CA LEU A 86 -10.72 4.43 -10.13
C LEU A 86 -11.19 3.71 -11.40
N CYS A 87 -10.46 2.70 -11.87
CA CYS A 87 -10.85 1.99 -13.09
C CYS A 87 -10.46 0.50 -13.11
N GLY A 88 -9.85 0.01 -12.05
CA GLY A 88 -9.46 -1.37 -11.86
C GLY A 88 -10.51 -2.20 -11.12
N ILE A 89 -10.08 -3.37 -10.63
CA ILE A 89 -10.90 -4.35 -9.92
C ILE A 89 -11.57 -3.75 -8.69
N ALA A 90 -10.85 -2.92 -7.91
CA ALA A 90 -11.41 -2.29 -6.73
C ALA A 90 -12.61 -1.38 -7.08
N MET A 91 -12.54 -0.64 -8.18
CA MET A 91 -13.66 0.16 -8.69
C MET A 91 -14.81 -0.74 -9.16
N ILE A 92 -14.51 -1.78 -9.94
CA ILE A 92 -15.53 -2.71 -10.45
C ILE A 92 -16.32 -3.35 -9.30
N ASN A 93 -15.62 -3.79 -8.25
CA ASN A 93 -16.20 -4.39 -7.05
C ASN A 93 -16.93 -3.39 -6.13
N SER A 94 -16.96 -2.10 -6.49
CA SER A 94 -17.73 -1.08 -5.76
C SER A 94 -19.03 -0.71 -6.45
N ILE A 95 -19.24 -1.11 -7.71
CA ILE A 95 -20.42 -0.71 -8.50
C ILE A 95 -21.70 -1.33 -7.96
N ASP A 96 -21.62 -2.55 -7.42
CA ASP A 96 -22.74 -3.29 -6.85
C ASP A 96 -22.93 -3.07 -5.35
N LYS A 97 -22.06 -2.28 -4.72
CA LYS A 97 -22.17 -1.95 -3.30
C LYS A 97 -23.23 -0.85 -3.10
N PRO A 98 -24.22 -1.08 -2.22
CA PRO A 98 -25.16 -0.04 -1.83
C PRO A 98 -24.43 1.17 -1.23
N PHE A 99 -25.02 2.36 -1.38
CA PHE A 99 -24.50 3.59 -0.76
C PHE A 99 -24.64 3.61 0.76
N PHE A 100 -25.58 2.82 1.28
CA PHE A 100 -25.90 2.71 2.70
C PHE A 100 -25.76 1.25 3.11
N GLU A 101 -25.19 1.02 4.28
CA GLU A 101 -25.36 -0.27 4.95
C GLU A 101 -26.83 -0.47 5.33
N GLU A 102 -27.25 -1.72 5.52
CA GLU A 102 -28.68 -2.05 5.69
C GLU A 102 -29.30 -1.33 6.91
N ASP A 103 -28.55 -1.21 8.01
CA ASP A 103 -28.97 -0.48 9.21
C ASP A 103 -29.02 1.05 9.00
N GLU A 104 -28.09 1.58 8.21
CA GLU A 104 -28.05 3.01 7.86
C GLU A 104 -29.21 3.37 6.94
N TYR A 105 -29.51 2.53 5.96
CA TYR A 105 -30.65 2.67 5.08
C TYR A 105 -31.96 2.69 5.86
N GLU A 106 -32.14 1.76 6.80
CA GLU A 106 -33.31 1.73 7.68
C GLU A 106 -33.45 3.00 8.52
N ARG A 107 -32.34 3.53 9.08
CA ARG A 107 -32.34 4.79 9.83
C ARG A 107 -32.73 5.98 8.95
N GLU A 108 -32.14 6.10 7.77
CA GLU A 108 -32.43 7.20 6.83
C GLU A 108 -33.89 7.15 6.37
N MET A 109 -34.45 5.97 6.08
CA MET A 109 -35.86 5.80 5.72
C MET A 109 -36.83 6.26 6.82
N GLN A 110 -36.42 6.27 8.09
CA GLN A 110 -37.22 6.77 9.21
C GLN A 110 -37.18 8.30 9.36
N THR A 111 -36.32 9.01 8.64
CA THR A 111 -36.22 10.47 8.69
C THR A 111 -37.18 11.19 7.73
N TRP A 112 -37.81 10.48 6.80
CA TRP A 112 -38.73 10.99 5.78
C TRP A 112 -40.20 10.89 6.21
#